data_AF-A0A8C8WHR4-F1
#
_entry.id   AF-A0A8C8WHR4-F1
#
_cell.length_a   1.000
_cell.length_b   1.000
_cell.length_c   1.000
_cell.angle_alpha   90.00
_cell.angle_beta   90.00
_cell.angle_gamma   90.00
#
_symmetry.space_group_name_H-M   'P 1'
#
loop_
_entity.id
_entity.type
_entity.pdbx_description
1 polymer ?
#
loop_
_entity_poly.entity_id
_entity_poly.type
_entity_poly.pdbx_seq_one_letter_code
_entity_poly.pdbx_strand_id
1 'polypeptide(L)'
;MGLAAEHGAYSREGGGPRGCWYYLRYFFLFVSLIQFLIILGLVLFMVYGNVHVSTESNLQATERRAEGLYSQLVGLTASQANLSKELNLTSRTRDTVMQLLGSARRDLDRINASFRQCQADRVISMNNERYMAAIILSEKECQEHLKEANRSSDALLLALNQKAKMLEVELAKEKQVCAKDKEGLALNKRLVEDQLAECGKAREQQRQERQLAEDRLQKVQTLCLPLDKDKFETELRNLWRDSIIPRTLDTMGYNLYHPLGSELTSIRRTCDHMPALMSTKVDELARSLRAGIERVARESSDVQRQKLEVERSLQATQAAREKAEKEAQAREAKLQAECARQTQLALEEKAALRKERDSLAKELEEKKREAEQLKMQLAVSRSTLDACIKAKSQLIPGPRPVGPAPNPQPIGK
;
A
#
# COMPACT_ATOMS: atom_id res chain seq x y z
N MET A 1 111.36 -38.69 87.73
CA MET A 1 112.56 -38.55 88.58
C MET A 1 113.72 -39.15 87.81
N GLY A 2 114.78 -38.36 87.59
CA GLY A 2 115.89 -38.73 86.73
C GLY A 2 117.06 -39.39 87.45
N LEU A 3 118.01 -39.84 86.62
CA LEU A 3 119.45 -40.00 86.86
C LEU A 3 119.86 -41.03 87.93
N ALA A 4 121.02 -41.70 87.88
CA ALA A 4 122.12 -41.85 86.95
C ALA A 4 123.00 -43.02 87.49
N ALA A 5 123.98 -43.44 86.68
CA ALA A 5 124.97 -44.49 86.94
C ALA A 5 126.09 -44.11 87.94
N GLU A 6 127.03 -45.06 88.13
CA GLU A 6 128.42 -44.99 88.68
C GLU A 6 128.65 -45.73 90.02
N HIS A 7 129.83 -46.21 90.42
CA HIS A 7 131.02 -46.88 89.84
C HIS A 7 131.95 -47.26 91.02
N GLY A 8 132.79 -48.31 90.86
CA GLY A 8 134.12 -48.52 91.50
C GLY A 8 134.20 -48.91 93.00
N ALA A 9 135.32 -49.38 93.59
CA ALA A 9 136.60 -50.02 93.21
C ALA A 9 137.45 -50.18 94.52
N TYR A 10 138.66 -50.77 94.42
CA TYR A 10 139.78 -50.95 95.39
C TYR A 10 139.75 -52.25 96.23
N SER A 11 140.70 -53.22 96.23
CA SER A 11 142.16 -53.38 96.01
C SER A 11 142.91 -53.69 97.32
N ARG A 12 143.73 -54.77 97.33
CA ARG A 12 145.18 -54.79 97.73
C ARG A 12 145.67 -56.03 98.54
N GLU A 13 146.76 -56.66 98.00
CA GLU A 13 147.93 -57.42 98.56
C GLU A 13 147.73 -58.44 99.72
N GLY A 14 148.41 -59.59 99.87
CA GLY A 14 149.57 -60.27 99.25
C GLY A 14 150.30 -61.12 100.31
N GLY A 15 150.70 -62.39 100.04
CA GLY A 15 151.83 -63.07 100.70
C GLY A 15 151.66 -64.44 101.44
N GLY A 16 152.00 -65.56 100.77
CA GLY A 16 152.54 -66.87 101.29
C GLY A 16 151.66 -67.82 102.13
N PRO A 17 151.99 -69.13 102.29
CA PRO A 17 152.50 -70.17 101.37
C PRO A 17 151.36 -71.05 100.78
N ARG A 18 151.67 -71.80 99.71
CA ARG A 18 150.71 -72.58 98.90
C ARG A 18 150.20 -73.83 99.62
N GLY A 19 148.94 -73.81 100.06
CA GLY A 19 148.15 -75.00 100.40
C GLY A 19 147.20 -75.36 99.25
N CYS A 20 147.03 -76.67 99.01
CA CYS A 20 146.22 -77.35 97.99
C CYS A 20 144.70 -76.95 97.93
N TRP A 21 144.26 -75.95 98.69
CA TRP A 21 142.87 -75.54 98.82
C TRP A 21 142.42 -74.47 97.80
N TYR A 22 143.36 -73.77 97.16
CA TYR A 22 143.03 -72.68 96.21
C TYR A 22 142.48 -73.17 94.87
N TYR A 23 142.95 -74.30 94.32
CA TYR A 23 142.52 -74.78 93.00
C TYR A 23 141.14 -75.46 92.98
N LEU A 24 140.71 -76.06 94.09
CA LEU A 24 139.38 -76.72 94.20
C LEU A 24 138.22 -75.71 94.10
N ARG A 25 138.42 -74.47 94.56
CA ARG A 25 137.40 -73.40 94.48
C ARG A 25 137.16 -72.93 93.03
N TYR A 26 138.17 -72.96 92.16
CA TYR A 26 138.01 -72.59 90.75
C TYR A 26 137.30 -73.68 89.93
N PHE A 27 137.59 -74.96 90.18
CA PHE A 27 136.95 -76.06 89.44
C PHE A 27 135.42 -76.09 89.62
N PHE A 28 134.93 -75.88 90.85
CA PHE A 28 133.48 -75.84 91.12
C PHE A 28 132.78 -74.65 90.46
N LEU A 29 133.46 -73.49 90.40
CA LEU A 29 132.95 -72.28 89.74
C LEU A 29 132.78 -72.45 88.22
N PHE A 30 133.75 -73.10 87.56
CA PHE A 30 133.69 -73.32 86.10
C PHE A 30 132.63 -74.35 85.72
N VAL A 31 132.42 -75.41 86.51
CA VAL A 31 131.37 -76.42 86.24
C VAL A 31 129.97 -75.79 86.33
N SER A 32 129.71 -74.98 87.37
CA SER A 32 128.42 -74.28 87.49
C SER A 32 128.18 -73.25 86.38
N LEU A 33 129.23 -72.57 85.88
CA LEU A 33 129.11 -71.57 84.81
C LEU A 33 128.72 -72.22 83.46
N ILE A 34 129.36 -73.34 83.10
CA ILE A 34 129.04 -74.06 81.85
C ILE A 34 127.60 -74.57 81.89
N GLN A 35 127.15 -75.06 83.05
CA GLN A 35 125.78 -75.56 83.24
C GLN A 35 124.73 -74.45 83.05
N PHE A 36 125.01 -73.23 83.52
CA PHE A 36 124.13 -72.07 83.33
C PHE A 36 124.02 -71.65 81.85
N LEU A 37 125.13 -71.62 81.12
CA LEU A 37 125.17 -71.25 79.69
C LEU A 37 124.35 -72.21 78.81
N ILE A 38 124.33 -73.51 79.13
CA ILE A 38 123.51 -74.49 78.38
C ILE A 38 122.02 -74.26 78.60
N ILE A 39 121.58 -74.01 79.84
CA ILE A 39 120.16 -73.74 80.14
C ILE A 39 119.70 -72.47 79.41
N LEU A 40 120.51 -71.42 79.42
CA LEU A 40 120.18 -70.16 78.75
C LEU A 40 120.11 -70.33 77.22
N GLY A 41 121.00 -71.14 76.65
CA GLY A 41 120.97 -71.51 75.23
C GLY A 41 119.70 -72.26 74.80
N LEU A 42 119.21 -73.20 75.61
CA LEU A 42 117.99 -73.97 75.29
C LEU A 42 116.72 -73.11 75.39
N VAL A 43 116.64 -72.19 76.36
CA VAL A 43 115.47 -71.30 76.53
C VAL A 43 115.35 -70.31 75.35
N LEU A 44 116.47 -69.73 74.89
CA LEU A 44 116.43 -68.81 73.74
C LEU A 44 115.96 -69.51 72.45
N PHE A 45 116.37 -70.75 72.22
CA PHE A 45 115.93 -71.50 71.05
C PHE A 45 114.43 -71.80 71.08
N MET A 46 113.86 -72.10 72.26
CA MET A 46 112.42 -72.37 72.40
C MET A 46 111.57 -71.11 72.24
N VAL A 47 112.04 -69.96 72.75
CA VAL A 47 111.30 -68.69 72.68
C VAL A 47 111.37 -68.06 71.29
N TYR A 48 112.51 -68.13 70.60
CA TYR A 48 112.70 -67.46 69.31
C TYR A 48 112.64 -68.38 68.08
N GLY A 49 112.77 -69.71 68.24
CA GLY A 49 112.74 -70.66 67.11
C GLY A 49 111.36 -70.86 66.49
N ASN A 50 110.27 -70.59 67.22
CA ASN A 50 108.90 -70.91 66.77
C ASN A 50 108.10 -69.71 66.20
N VAL A 51 108.67 -68.50 66.21
CA VAL A 51 107.94 -67.27 65.83
C VAL A 51 107.91 -67.04 64.30
N HIS A 52 108.84 -67.64 63.56
CA HIS A 52 109.01 -67.34 62.12
C HIS A 52 107.98 -68.02 61.20
N VAL A 53 107.41 -69.18 61.59
CA VAL A 53 106.39 -69.90 60.79
C VAL A 53 104.98 -69.34 61.02
N SER A 54 104.72 -68.80 62.22
CA SER A 54 103.40 -68.25 62.58
C SER A 54 103.18 -66.82 62.04
N THR A 55 104.24 -66.05 61.82
CA THR A 55 104.14 -64.70 61.25
C THR A 55 103.90 -64.72 59.75
N GLU A 56 104.57 -65.60 58.99
CA GLU A 56 104.38 -65.72 57.53
C GLU A 56 102.98 -66.23 57.16
N SER A 57 102.44 -67.20 57.91
CA SER A 57 101.09 -67.74 57.70
C SER A 57 99.99 -66.71 57.98
N ASN A 58 100.15 -65.87 59.01
CA ASN A 58 99.21 -64.78 59.29
C ASN A 58 99.26 -63.68 58.23
N LEU A 59 100.44 -63.35 57.71
CA LEU A 59 100.62 -62.34 56.66
C LEU A 59 99.93 -62.78 55.36
N GLN A 60 100.15 -64.03 54.93
CA GLN A 60 99.44 -64.62 53.79
C GLN A 60 97.91 -64.69 54.00
N ALA A 61 97.45 -64.94 55.22
CA ALA A 61 96.01 -64.96 55.53
C ALA A 61 95.39 -63.55 55.45
N THR A 62 96.11 -62.51 55.87
CA THR A 62 95.66 -61.12 55.75
C THR A 62 95.68 -60.63 54.30
N GLU A 63 96.69 -61.01 53.52
CA GLU A 63 96.80 -60.69 52.10
C GLU A 63 95.63 -61.29 51.30
N ARG A 64 95.33 -62.59 51.50
CA ARG A 64 94.17 -63.24 50.86
C ARG A 64 92.84 -62.59 51.26
N ARG A 65 92.69 -62.11 52.51
CA ARG A 65 91.49 -61.36 52.93
C ARG A 65 91.43 -59.98 52.31
N ALA A 66 92.55 -59.29 52.19
CA ALA A 66 92.64 -57.97 51.55
C ALA A 66 92.33 -58.08 50.05
N GLU A 67 92.88 -59.08 49.35
CA GLU A 67 92.54 -59.40 47.97
C GLU A 67 91.07 -59.81 47.80
N GLY A 68 90.53 -60.57 48.76
CA GLY A 68 89.10 -60.93 48.81
C GLY A 68 88.18 -59.71 48.97
N LEU A 69 88.54 -58.78 49.86
CA LEU A 69 87.78 -57.53 50.05
C LEU A 69 87.96 -56.57 48.86
N TYR A 70 89.15 -56.50 48.28
CA TYR A 70 89.43 -55.66 47.11
C TYR A 70 88.64 -56.16 45.89
N SER A 71 88.65 -57.47 45.63
CA SER A 71 87.84 -58.06 44.56
C SER A 71 86.33 -57.84 44.76
N GLN A 72 85.84 -57.92 46.01
CA GLN A 72 84.46 -57.56 46.34
C GLN A 72 84.18 -56.06 46.12
N LEU A 73 85.08 -55.16 46.52
CA LEU A 73 84.94 -53.72 46.29
C LEU A 73 84.92 -53.39 44.79
N VAL A 74 85.78 -54.02 43.98
CA VAL A 74 85.78 -53.86 42.52
C VAL A 74 84.47 -54.40 41.93
N GLY A 75 84.01 -55.58 42.38
CA GLY A 75 82.73 -56.16 41.96
C GLY A 75 81.52 -55.27 42.30
N LEU A 76 81.49 -54.72 43.52
CA LEU A 76 80.47 -53.79 43.98
C LEU A 76 80.54 -52.43 43.25
N THR A 77 81.73 -51.94 42.95
CA THR A 77 81.90 -50.69 42.18
C THR A 77 81.44 -50.88 40.73
N ALA A 78 81.72 -52.05 40.14
CA ALA A 78 81.24 -52.40 38.80
C ALA A 78 79.71 -52.56 38.78
N SER A 79 79.11 -53.21 39.79
CA SER A 79 77.66 -53.34 39.89
C SER A 79 76.98 -51.98 40.13
N GLN A 80 77.54 -51.13 40.99
CA GLN A 80 77.07 -49.75 41.20
C GLN A 80 77.14 -48.93 39.91
N ALA A 81 78.23 -49.02 39.16
CA ALA A 81 78.37 -48.33 37.88
C ALA A 81 77.35 -48.84 36.84
N ASN A 82 77.06 -50.15 36.83
CA ASN A 82 76.07 -50.74 35.94
C ASN A 82 74.64 -50.31 36.29
N LEU A 83 74.27 -50.39 37.58
CA LEU A 83 73.00 -49.90 38.13
C LEU A 83 72.80 -48.41 37.85
N SER A 84 73.86 -47.60 38.01
CA SER A 84 73.81 -46.17 37.69
C SER A 84 73.53 -45.91 36.21
N LYS A 85 74.14 -46.68 35.30
CA LYS A 85 73.87 -46.60 33.86
C LYS A 85 72.43 -47.00 33.54
N GLU A 86 71.94 -48.10 34.11
CA GLU A 86 70.58 -48.58 33.90
C GLU A 86 69.52 -47.61 34.43
N LEU A 87 69.77 -47.00 35.59
CA LEU A 87 68.92 -45.94 36.14
C LEU A 87 68.93 -44.68 35.25
N ASN A 88 70.08 -44.30 34.68
CA ASN A 88 70.15 -43.16 33.78
C ASN A 88 69.39 -43.42 32.46
N LEU A 89 69.52 -44.62 31.90
CA LEU A 89 68.75 -45.04 30.72
C LEU A 89 67.24 -45.08 31.01
N THR A 90 66.85 -45.64 32.16
CA THR A 90 65.46 -45.67 32.60
C THR A 90 64.91 -44.27 32.86
N SER A 91 65.68 -43.37 33.47
CA SER A 91 65.28 -41.97 33.69
C SER A 91 65.09 -41.23 32.38
N ARG A 92 66.01 -41.36 31.42
CA ARG A 92 65.86 -40.76 30.09
C ARG A 92 64.62 -41.30 29.37
N THR A 93 64.36 -42.60 29.47
CA THR A 93 63.17 -43.23 28.89
C THR A 93 61.89 -42.72 29.57
N ARG A 94 61.90 -42.52 30.88
CA ARG A 94 60.79 -41.90 31.60
C ARG A 94 60.55 -40.46 31.11
N ASP A 95 61.60 -39.67 30.92
CA ASP A 95 61.49 -38.29 30.50
C ASP A 95 60.98 -38.18 29.05
N THR A 96 61.41 -39.07 28.13
CA THR A 96 60.86 -39.14 26.77
C THR A 96 59.40 -39.57 26.75
N VAL A 97 59.01 -40.55 27.57
CA VAL A 97 57.61 -40.96 27.73
C VAL A 97 56.76 -39.84 28.32
N MET A 98 57.26 -39.10 29.32
CA MET A 98 56.57 -37.93 29.87
C MET A 98 56.39 -36.82 28.83
N GLN A 99 57.41 -36.57 27.99
CA GLN A 99 57.32 -35.60 26.91
C GLN A 99 56.27 -36.02 25.86
N LEU A 100 56.26 -37.31 25.48
CA LEU A 100 55.28 -37.87 24.53
C LEU A 100 53.85 -37.80 25.10
N LEU A 101 53.67 -38.09 26.38
CA LEU A 101 52.38 -37.94 27.07
C LEU A 101 51.91 -36.48 27.05
N GLY A 102 52.83 -35.54 27.25
CA GLY A 102 52.55 -34.11 27.18
C GLY A 102 52.19 -33.62 25.77
N SER A 103 52.82 -34.15 24.71
CA SER A 103 52.39 -33.86 23.33
C SER A 103 51.04 -34.49 23.01
N ALA A 104 50.83 -35.75 23.37
CA ALA A 104 49.57 -36.44 23.13
C ALA A 104 48.37 -35.77 23.82
N ARG A 105 48.55 -35.24 25.04
CA ARG A 105 47.52 -34.43 25.72
C ARG A 105 47.20 -33.14 24.96
N ARG A 106 48.22 -32.41 24.50
CA ARG A 106 48.02 -31.19 23.70
C ARG A 106 47.31 -31.48 22.38
N ASP A 107 47.64 -32.59 21.73
CA ASP A 107 46.99 -33.01 20.50
C ASP A 107 45.52 -33.41 20.76
N LEU A 108 45.24 -34.12 21.86
CA LEU A 108 43.88 -34.44 22.29
C LEU A 108 43.06 -33.15 22.54
N ASP A 109 43.64 -32.17 23.24
CA ASP A 109 42.97 -30.89 23.50
C ASP A 109 42.69 -30.12 22.20
N ARG A 110 43.64 -30.14 21.25
CA ARG A 110 43.48 -29.51 19.94
C ARG A 110 42.38 -30.19 19.11
N ILE A 111 42.36 -31.52 19.09
CA ILE A 111 41.33 -32.30 18.41
C ILE A 111 39.97 -32.02 19.05
N ASN A 112 39.86 -32.03 20.37
CA ASN A 112 38.61 -31.72 21.08
C ASN A 112 38.10 -30.31 20.78
N ALA A 113 38.99 -29.31 20.74
CA ALA A 113 38.61 -27.95 20.37
C ALA A 113 38.09 -27.89 18.92
N SER A 114 38.79 -28.53 17.98
CA SER A 114 38.37 -28.58 16.57
C SER A 114 37.03 -29.32 16.38
N PHE A 115 36.81 -30.38 17.15
CA PHE A 115 35.57 -31.15 17.12
C PHE A 115 34.39 -30.33 17.63
N ARG A 116 34.56 -29.60 18.73
CA ARG A 116 33.52 -28.67 19.25
C ARG A 116 33.20 -27.57 18.24
N GLN A 117 34.21 -27.01 17.59
CA GLN A 117 34.02 -26.01 16.54
C GLN A 117 33.25 -26.59 15.35
N CYS A 118 33.64 -27.76 14.86
CA CYS A 118 32.94 -28.46 13.77
C CYS A 118 31.48 -28.77 14.13
N GLN A 119 31.22 -29.17 15.38
CA GLN A 119 29.86 -29.42 15.86
C GLN A 119 29.03 -28.13 15.89
N ALA A 120 29.60 -27.01 16.35
CA ALA A 120 28.93 -25.72 16.34
C ALA A 120 28.64 -25.25 14.90
N ASP A 121 29.62 -25.35 14.00
CA ASP A 121 29.47 -24.98 12.59
C ASP A 121 28.41 -25.85 11.90
N ARG A 122 28.35 -27.15 12.20
CA ARG A 122 27.31 -28.04 11.68
C ARG A 122 25.91 -27.58 12.09
N VAL A 123 25.72 -27.21 13.36
CA VAL A 123 24.42 -26.70 13.84
C VAL A 123 24.06 -25.38 13.16
N ILE A 124 25.03 -24.48 12.98
CA ILE A 124 24.83 -23.21 12.27
C ILE A 124 24.41 -23.47 10.83
N SER A 125 25.13 -24.32 10.09
CA SER A 125 24.80 -24.67 8.71
C SER A 125 23.42 -25.29 8.58
N MET A 126 23.05 -26.23 9.46
CA MET A 126 21.70 -26.82 9.48
C MET A 126 20.61 -25.76 9.72
N ASN A 127 20.84 -24.80 10.62
CA ASN A 127 19.90 -23.71 10.85
C ASN A 127 19.80 -22.79 9.64
N ASN A 128 20.93 -22.45 9.01
CA ASN A 128 20.96 -21.62 7.80
C ASN A 128 20.21 -22.28 6.65
N GLU A 129 20.36 -23.59 6.45
CA GLU A 129 19.60 -24.35 5.45
C GLU A 129 18.10 -24.28 5.71
N ARG A 130 17.67 -24.41 6.97
CA ARG A 130 16.25 -24.27 7.35
C ARG A 130 15.72 -22.86 7.09
N TYR A 131 16.48 -21.82 7.43
CA TYR A 131 16.09 -20.44 7.15
C TYR A 131 15.98 -20.18 5.65
N MET A 132 16.95 -20.64 4.87
CA MET A 132 16.94 -20.49 3.42
C MET A 132 15.77 -21.21 2.78
N ALA A 133 15.45 -22.43 3.23
CA ALA A 133 14.26 -23.16 2.77
C ALA A 133 12.96 -22.40 3.12
N ALA A 134 12.86 -21.82 4.32
CA ALA A 134 11.70 -21.02 4.72
C ALA A 134 11.56 -19.74 3.89
N ILE A 135 12.67 -19.04 3.58
CA ILE A 135 12.67 -17.85 2.72
C ILE A 135 12.19 -18.21 1.32
N ILE A 136 12.71 -19.29 0.72
CA ILE A 136 12.32 -19.73 -0.62
C ILE A 136 10.82 -20.06 -0.68
N LEU A 137 10.30 -20.74 0.35
CA LEU A 137 8.87 -21.06 0.43
C LEU A 137 8.02 -19.79 0.55
N SER A 138 8.40 -18.86 1.43
CA SER A 138 7.70 -17.59 1.61
C SER A 138 7.73 -16.72 0.33
N GLU A 139 8.87 -16.68 -0.36
CA GLU A 139 8.99 -15.96 -1.64
C GLU A 139 8.09 -16.59 -2.72
N LYS A 140 8.02 -17.92 -2.78
CA LYS A 140 7.13 -18.64 -3.68
C LYS A 140 5.66 -18.34 -3.40
N GLU A 141 5.25 -18.35 -2.13
CA GLU A 141 3.88 -18.00 -1.70
C GLU A 141 3.54 -16.54 -2.07
N CYS A 142 4.47 -15.62 -1.80
CA CYS A 142 4.31 -14.21 -2.17
C CYS A 142 4.16 -14.04 -3.70
N GLN A 143 4.94 -14.80 -4.48
CA GLN A 143 4.89 -14.75 -5.93
C GLN A 143 3.55 -15.26 -6.47
N GLU A 144 3.01 -16.36 -5.91
CA GLU A 144 1.70 -16.88 -6.30
C GLU A 144 0.58 -15.91 -5.91
N HIS A 145 0.60 -15.35 -4.70
CA HIS A 145 -0.36 -14.33 -4.30
C HIS A 145 -0.34 -13.09 -5.20
N LEU A 146 0.85 -12.63 -5.62
CA LEU A 146 0.97 -11.52 -6.54
C LEU A 146 0.43 -11.85 -7.93
N LYS A 147 0.65 -13.08 -8.43
CA LYS A 147 0.04 -13.55 -9.69
C LYS A 147 -1.48 -13.59 -9.61
N GLU A 148 -2.04 -14.09 -8.51
CA GLU A 148 -3.49 -14.13 -8.29
C GLU A 148 -4.09 -12.72 -8.20
N ALA A 149 -3.45 -11.82 -7.44
CA ALA A 149 -3.87 -10.43 -7.33
C ALA A 149 -3.83 -9.71 -8.69
N ASN A 150 -2.79 -9.93 -9.50
CA ASN A 150 -2.70 -9.38 -10.85
C ASN A 150 -3.81 -9.91 -11.75
N ARG A 151 -4.10 -11.22 -11.73
CA ARG A 151 -5.22 -11.81 -12.49
C ARG A 151 -6.56 -11.21 -12.10
N SER A 152 -6.78 -10.99 -10.80
CA SER A 152 -7.97 -10.31 -10.27
C SER A 152 -8.07 -8.87 -10.77
N SER A 153 -6.96 -8.13 -10.77
CA SER A 153 -6.90 -6.75 -11.27
C SER A 153 -7.20 -6.67 -12.77
N ASP A 154 -6.61 -7.56 -13.57
CA ASP A 154 -6.86 -7.64 -15.02
C ASP A 154 -8.33 -7.94 -15.32
N ALA A 155 -8.94 -8.87 -14.57
CA ALA A 155 -10.35 -9.19 -14.69
C ALA A 155 -11.25 -7.99 -14.35
N LEU A 156 -10.92 -7.24 -13.29
CA LEU A 156 -11.63 -6.03 -12.90
C LEU A 156 -11.51 -4.94 -13.98
N LEU A 157 -10.30 -4.75 -14.52
CA LEU A 157 -10.03 -3.79 -15.58
C LEU A 157 -10.83 -4.12 -16.86
N LEU A 158 -10.91 -5.39 -17.24
CA LEU A 158 -11.74 -5.86 -18.35
C LEU A 158 -13.23 -5.58 -18.09
N ALA A 159 -13.74 -5.89 -16.89
CA ALA A 159 -15.13 -5.65 -16.53
C ALA A 159 -15.48 -4.15 -16.54
N LEU A 160 -14.59 -3.30 -16.02
CA LEU A 160 -14.75 -1.84 -16.06
C LEU A 160 -14.74 -1.31 -17.50
N ASN A 161 -13.85 -1.80 -18.36
CA ASN A 161 -13.83 -1.42 -19.77
C ASN A 161 -15.11 -1.85 -20.51
N GLN A 162 -15.66 -3.03 -20.22
CA GLN A 162 -16.94 -3.47 -20.77
C GLN A 162 -18.09 -2.57 -20.33
N LYS A 163 -18.14 -2.20 -19.04
CA LYS A 163 -19.13 -1.25 -18.51
C LYS A 163 -18.99 0.14 -19.15
N ALA A 164 -17.77 0.64 -19.32
CA ALA A 164 -17.52 1.92 -19.97
C ALA A 164 -18.07 1.92 -21.42
N LYS A 165 -17.76 0.89 -22.21
CA LYS A 165 -18.29 0.74 -23.58
C LYS A 165 -19.81 0.63 -23.62
N MET A 166 -20.42 -0.08 -22.66
CA MET A 166 -21.89 -0.15 -22.56
C MET A 166 -22.49 1.22 -22.29
N LEU A 167 -21.94 1.98 -21.34
CA LEU A 167 -22.40 3.33 -21.02
C LEU A 167 -22.21 4.31 -22.18
N GLU A 168 -21.13 4.19 -22.96
CA GLU A 168 -20.94 4.98 -24.18
C GLU A 168 -22.04 4.72 -25.22
N VAL A 169 -22.43 3.46 -25.40
CA VAL A 169 -23.53 3.07 -26.30
C VAL A 169 -24.86 3.59 -25.80
N GLU A 170 -25.17 3.44 -24.51
CA GLU A 170 -26.42 3.96 -23.92
C GLU A 170 -26.47 5.49 -24.00
N LEU A 171 -25.37 6.19 -23.72
CA LEU A 171 -25.30 7.64 -23.88
C LEU A 171 -25.54 8.08 -25.33
N ALA A 172 -25.03 7.33 -26.31
CA ALA A 172 -25.27 7.63 -27.72
C ALA A 172 -26.75 7.43 -28.10
N LYS A 173 -27.40 6.38 -27.59
CA LYS A 173 -28.84 6.14 -27.77
C LYS A 173 -29.68 7.26 -27.17
N GLU A 174 -29.41 7.63 -25.92
CA GLU A 174 -30.12 8.71 -25.23
C GLU A 174 -29.97 10.05 -25.95
N LYS A 175 -28.76 10.37 -26.44
CA LYS A 175 -28.54 11.56 -27.27
C LYS A 175 -29.37 11.54 -28.54
N GLN A 176 -29.51 10.38 -29.19
CA GLN A 176 -30.33 10.24 -30.39
C GLN A 176 -31.82 10.42 -30.10
N VAL A 177 -32.33 9.85 -29.00
CA VAL A 177 -33.72 10.02 -28.57
C VAL A 177 -34.00 11.49 -28.25
N CYS A 178 -33.13 12.12 -27.45
CA CYS A 178 -33.26 13.54 -27.11
C CYS A 178 -33.23 14.45 -28.36
N ALA A 179 -32.40 14.13 -29.36
CA ALA A 179 -32.40 14.85 -30.63
C ALA A 179 -33.72 14.73 -31.38
N LYS A 180 -34.28 13.52 -31.48
CA LYS A 180 -35.59 13.27 -32.11
C LYS A 180 -36.72 14.01 -31.38
N ASP A 181 -36.73 13.96 -30.05
CA ASP A 181 -37.74 14.63 -29.25
C ASP A 181 -37.66 16.16 -29.39
N LYS A 182 -36.44 16.71 -29.46
CA LYS A 182 -36.22 18.12 -29.72
C LYS A 182 -36.75 18.54 -31.09
N GLU A 183 -36.50 17.75 -32.13
CA GLU A 183 -37.04 18.00 -33.48
C GLU A 183 -38.56 17.90 -33.51
N GLY A 184 -39.15 16.89 -32.85
CA GLY A 184 -40.59 16.73 -32.70
C GLY A 184 -41.26 17.90 -31.98
N LEU A 185 -40.68 18.36 -30.87
CA LEU A 185 -41.14 19.55 -30.15
C LEU A 185 -41.02 20.82 -31.00
N ALA A 186 -39.95 20.97 -31.77
CA ALA A 186 -39.77 22.12 -32.65
C ALA A 186 -40.81 22.15 -33.78
N LEU A 187 -41.14 20.99 -34.37
CA LEU A 187 -42.21 20.86 -35.37
C LEU A 187 -43.58 21.19 -34.78
N ASN A 188 -43.90 20.62 -33.60
CA ASN A 188 -45.16 20.89 -32.92
C ASN A 188 -45.30 22.37 -32.54
N LYS A 189 -44.22 23.01 -32.09
CA LYS A 189 -44.21 24.45 -31.81
C LYS A 189 -44.57 25.27 -33.05
N ARG A 190 -43.94 24.98 -34.20
CA ARG A 190 -44.24 25.68 -35.46
C ARG A 190 -45.70 25.50 -35.87
N LEU A 191 -46.22 24.28 -35.77
CA LEU A 191 -47.63 24.00 -36.08
C LEU A 191 -48.60 24.83 -35.22
N VAL A 192 -48.32 24.93 -33.91
CA VAL A 192 -49.14 25.73 -32.99
C VAL A 192 -49.01 27.24 -33.28
N GLU A 193 -47.82 27.71 -33.62
CA GLU A 193 -47.58 29.10 -34.02
C GLU A 193 -48.34 29.46 -35.32
N ASP A 194 -48.33 28.57 -36.31
CA ASP A 194 -49.07 28.73 -37.57
C ASP A 194 -50.59 28.76 -37.32
N GLN A 195 -51.11 27.82 -36.51
CA GLN A 195 -52.53 27.80 -36.11
C GLN A 195 -52.94 29.07 -35.36
N LEU A 196 -52.06 29.60 -34.49
CA LEU A 196 -52.31 30.85 -33.78
C LEU A 196 -52.37 32.04 -34.75
N ALA A 197 -51.48 32.08 -35.75
CA ALA A 197 -51.48 33.12 -36.77
C ALA A 197 -52.75 33.07 -37.64
N GLU A 198 -53.20 31.88 -38.04
CA GLU A 198 -54.46 31.70 -38.76
C GLU A 198 -55.68 32.13 -37.94
N CYS A 199 -55.74 31.73 -36.66
CA CYS A 199 -56.79 32.16 -35.75
C CYS A 199 -56.81 33.69 -35.57
N GLY A 200 -55.63 34.33 -35.51
CA GLY A 200 -55.49 35.78 -35.51
C GLY A 200 -56.08 36.45 -36.75
N LYS A 201 -55.79 35.92 -37.94
CA LYS A 201 -56.34 36.43 -39.22
C LYS A 201 -57.86 36.27 -39.28
N ALA A 202 -58.38 35.10 -38.90
CA ALA A 202 -59.82 34.84 -38.90
C ALA A 202 -60.57 35.78 -37.94
N ARG A 203 -60.00 36.07 -36.77
CA ARG A 203 -60.58 37.01 -35.80
C ARG A 203 -60.64 38.44 -36.34
N GLU A 204 -59.62 38.87 -37.08
CA GLU A 204 -59.59 40.22 -37.67
C GLU A 204 -60.58 40.34 -38.84
N GLN A 205 -60.67 39.31 -39.69
CA GLN A 205 -61.71 39.24 -40.74
C GLN A 205 -63.12 39.32 -40.14
N GLN A 206 -63.39 38.54 -39.09
CA GLN A 206 -64.69 38.55 -38.42
C GLN A 206 -65.02 39.92 -37.81
N ARG A 207 -64.02 40.65 -37.29
CA ARG A 207 -64.21 42.04 -36.82
C ARG A 207 -64.59 42.99 -37.95
N GLN A 208 -63.91 42.89 -39.09
CA GLN A 208 -64.20 43.72 -40.26
C GLN A 208 -65.60 43.44 -40.83
N GLU A 209 -65.97 42.16 -40.95
CA GLU A 209 -67.31 41.76 -41.39
C GLU A 209 -68.40 42.27 -40.45
N ARG A 210 -68.15 42.19 -39.13
CA ARG A 210 -69.08 42.71 -38.12
C ARG A 210 -69.27 44.22 -38.22
N GLN A 211 -68.19 44.99 -38.40
CA GLN A 211 -68.29 46.44 -38.61
C GLN A 211 -69.10 46.77 -39.87
N LEU A 212 -68.85 46.07 -40.98
CA LEU A 212 -69.62 46.25 -42.21
C LEU A 212 -71.11 45.91 -42.02
N ALA A 213 -71.41 44.86 -41.25
CA ALA A 213 -72.78 44.49 -40.93
C ALA A 213 -73.47 45.54 -40.03
N GLU A 214 -72.78 46.05 -39.02
CA GLU A 214 -73.25 47.12 -38.14
C GLU A 214 -73.51 48.42 -38.92
N ASP A 215 -72.60 48.82 -39.82
CA ASP A 215 -72.77 50.00 -40.69
C ASP A 215 -73.98 49.86 -41.63
N ARG A 216 -74.17 48.67 -42.22
CA ARG A 216 -75.33 48.38 -43.08
C ARG A 216 -76.62 48.40 -42.29
N LEU A 217 -76.64 47.81 -41.09
CA LEU A 217 -77.79 47.81 -40.21
C LEU A 217 -78.17 49.24 -39.82
N GLN A 218 -77.19 50.08 -39.49
CA GLN A 218 -77.42 51.48 -39.14
C GLN A 218 -78.00 52.26 -40.31
N LYS A 219 -77.51 52.05 -41.54
CA LYS A 219 -78.11 52.63 -42.76
C LYS A 219 -79.58 52.22 -42.94
N VAL A 220 -79.88 50.93 -42.79
CA VAL A 220 -81.27 50.43 -42.88
C VAL A 220 -82.14 51.04 -41.78
N GLN A 221 -81.65 51.10 -40.54
CA GLN A 221 -82.38 51.73 -39.44
C GLN A 221 -82.68 53.20 -39.73
N THR A 222 -81.71 53.98 -40.24
CA THR A 222 -81.93 55.39 -40.57
C THR A 222 -82.94 55.61 -41.69
N LEU A 223 -83.03 54.71 -42.67
CA LEU A 223 -83.93 54.84 -43.82
C LEU A 223 -85.32 54.25 -43.56
N CYS A 224 -85.43 53.20 -42.75
CA CYS A 224 -86.68 52.44 -42.58
C CYS A 224 -87.44 52.75 -41.29
N LEU A 225 -86.80 53.16 -40.19
CA LEU A 225 -87.53 53.59 -38.97
C LEU A 225 -88.47 54.79 -39.18
N PRO A 226 -88.16 55.79 -40.04
CA PRO A 226 -89.04 56.95 -40.22
C PRO A 226 -90.22 56.68 -41.16
N LEU A 227 -90.25 55.53 -41.85
CA LEU A 227 -91.27 55.23 -42.85
C LEU A 227 -92.56 54.78 -42.18
N ASP A 228 -93.48 55.72 -41.98
CA ASP A 228 -94.85 55.45 -41.56
C ASP A 228 -95.71 55.17 -42.80
N LYS A 229 -96.21 53.93 -42.90
CA LYS A 229 -97.02 53.44 -44.02
C LYS A 229 -98.27 54.31 -44.21
N ASP A 230 -98.97 54.60 -43.13
CA ASP A 230 -100.26 55.29 -43.19
C ASP A 230 -100.05 56.75 -43.57
N LYS A 231 -98.97 57.36 -43.10
CA LYS A 231 -98.56 58.70 -43.49
C LYS A 231 -98.15 58.78 -44.97
N PHE A 232 -97.36 57.84 -45.45
CA PHE A 232 -96.92 57.79 -46.86
C PHE A 232 -98.08 57.56 -47.83
N GLU A 233 -99.00 56.64 -47.50
CA GLU A 233 -100.22 56.44 -48.29
C GLU A 233 -101.09 57.70 -48.33
N THR A 234 -101.21 58.39 -47.19
CA THR A 234 -101.98 59.64 -47.10
C THR A 234 -101.34 60.75 -47.94
N GLU A 235 -100.02 60.91 -47.90
CA GLU A 235 -99.27 61.88 -48.70
C GLU A 235 -99.41 61.61 -50.21
N LEU A 236 -99.34 60.34 -50.64
CA LEU A 236 -99.57 59.93 -52.04
C LEU A 236 -100.99 60.23 -52.52
N ARG A 237 -102.00 59.94 -51.69
CA ARG A 237 -103.41 60.26 -52.01
C ARG A 237 -103.63 61.77 -52.11
N ASN A 238 -102.99 62.56 -51.24
CA ASN A 238 -103.06 64.02 -51.27
C ASN A 238 -102.36 64.57 -52.53
N LEU A 239 -101.15 64.11 -52.84
CA LEU A 239 -100.43 64.46 -54.08
C LEU A 239 -101.22 64.13 -55.34
N TRP A 240 -101.89 62.97 -55.38
CA TRP A 240 -102.76 62.62 -56.50
C TRP A 240 -103.94 63.57 -56.62
N ARG A 241 -104.64 63.85 -55.51
CA ARG A 241 -105.77 64.80 -55.46
C ARG A 241 -105.37 66.21 -55.89
N ASP A 242 -104.16 66.63 -55.55
CA ASP A 242 -103.61 67.94 -55.90
C ASP A 242 -102.95 67.98 -57.28
N SER A 243 -102.77 66.83 -57.94
CA SER A 243 -102.23 66.79 -59.28
C SER A 243 -103.19 67.42 -60.30
N ILE A 244 -102.61 67.90 -61.40
CA ILE A 244 -103.35 68.57 -62.49
C ILE A 244 -104.35 67.60 -63.14
N ILE A 245 -104.11 66.29 -63.06
CA ILE A 245 -104.85 65.24 -63.76
C ILE A 245 -106.33 65.14 -63.31
N PRO A 246 -106.66 64.89 -62.02
CA PRO A 246 -108.06 64.91 -61.57
C PRO A 246 -108.72 66.28 -61.71
N ARG A 247 -107.99 67.37 -61.44
CA ARG A 247 -108.52 68.75 -61.55
C ARG A 247 -108.93 69.12 -62.99
N THR A 248 -108.14 68.72 -64.00
CA THR A 248 -108.46 68.97 -65.41
C THR A 248 -109.58 68.06 -65.93
N LEU A 249 -109.62 66.80 -65.47
CA LEU A 249 -110.71 65.86 -65.81
C LEU A 249 -112.07 66.29 -65.23
N ASP A 250 -112.11 66.85 -64.02
CA ASP A 250 -113.35 67.37 -63.43
C ASP A 250 -113.86 68.64 -64.15
N THR A 251 -112.95 69.49 -64.62
CA THR A 251 -113.29 70.71 -65.36
C THR A 251 -113.83 70.42 -66.77
N MET A 252 -113.35 69.35 -67.41
CA MET A 252 -113.80 68.93 -68.75
C MET A 252 -115.16 68.21 -68.76
N GLY A 253 -115.66 67.75 -67.61
CA GLY A 253 -116.91 66.99 -67.49
C GLY A 253 -118.21 67.77 -67.73
N TYR A 254 -118.17 69.11 -67.80
CA TYR A 254 -119.37 69.96 -67.92
C TYR A 254 -119.79 70.30 -69.35
N ASN A 255 -119.10 69.82 -70.39
CA ASN A 255 -119.44 70.11 -71.79
C ASN A 255 -120.26 68.98 -72.44
N LEU A 256 -121.59 69.18 -72.54
CA LEU A 256 -122.58 68.17 -72.93
C LEU A 256 -122.66 67.85 -74.45
N TYR A 257 -121.78 68.40 -75.30
CA TYR A 257 -121.92 68.36 -76.77
C TYR A 257 -120.64 68.04 -77.58
N HIS A 258 -119.82 67.07 -77.18
CA HIS A 258 -118.66 66.61 -77.99
C HIS A 258 -118.52 65.08 -78.12
N PRO A 259 -118.02 64.54 -79.27
CA PRO A 259 -118.06 63.11 -79.60
C PRO A 259 -117.02 62.25 -78.85
N LEU A 260 -116.14 62.87 -78.09
CA LEU A 260 -115.06 62.21 -77.33
C LEU A 260 -115.53 61.59 -75.99
N GLY A 261 -116.83 61.63 -75.69
CA GLY A 261 -117.38 61.25 -74.39
C GLY A 261 -117.08 59.82 -73.93
N SER A 262 -117.02 58.83 -74.83
CA SER A 262 -116.73 57.44 -74.46
C SER A 262 -115.27 57.23 -74.05
N GLU A 263 -114.32 57.80 -74.80
CA GLU A 263 -112.88 57.72 -74.49
C GLU A 263 -112.51 58.57 -73.27
N LEU A 264 -113.10 59.76 -73.13
CA LEU A 264 -112.89 60.62 -71.95
C LEU A 264 -113.42 59.96 -70.67
N THR A 265 -114.55 59.26 -70.75
CA THR A 265 -115.10 58.49 -69.62
C THR A 265 -114.24 57.26 -69.29
N SER A 266 -113.64 56.61 -70.30
CA SER A 266 -112.67 55.53 -70.11
C SER A 266 -111.42 56.03 -69.38
N ILE A 267 -110.83 57.13 -69.86
CA ILE A 267 -109.67 57.78 -69.25
C ILE A 267 -109.98 58.23 -67.82
N ARG A 268 -111.17 58.82 -67.57
CA ARG A 268 -111.61 59.22 -66.23
C ARG A 268 -111.68 58.02 -65.28
N ARG A 269 -112.28 56.90 -65.69
CA ARG A 269 -112.32 55.67 -64.87
C ARG A 269 -110.92 55.12 -64.59
N THR A 270 -110.01 55.16 -65.56
CA THR A 270 -108.62 54.73 -65.36
C THR A 270 -107.88 55.65 -64.37
N CYS A 271 -108.08 56.97 -64.46
CA CYS A 271 -107.52 57.94 -63.52
C CYS A 271 -108.14 57.82 -62.12
N ASP A 272 -109.45 57.59 -62.00
CA ASP A 272 -110.12 57.37 -60.70
C ASP A 272 -109.68 56.06 -60.03
N HIS A 273 -109.23 55.08 -60.84
CA HIS A 273 -108.69 53.81 -60.35
C HIS A 273 -107.21 53.91 -59.93
N MET A 274 -106.46 54.92 -60.37
CA MET A 274 -105.03 55.07 -60.05
C MET A 274 -104.72 55.14 -58.54
N PRO A 275 -105.48 55.86 -57.70
CA PRO A 275 -105.27 55.84 -56.24
C PRO A 275 -105.42 54.44 -55.63
N ALA A 276 -106.37 53.64 -56.12
CA ALA A 276 -106.56 52.27 -55.67
C ALA A 276 -105.40 51.37 -56.13
N LEU A 277 -104.90 51.60 -57.35
CA LEU A 277 -103.76 50.89 -57.91
C LEU A 277 -102.43 51.27 -57.22
N MET A 278 -102.27 52.54 -56.85
CA MET A 278 -101.15 53.03 -56.03
C MET A 278 -101.20 52.45 -54.62
N SER A 279 -102.37 52.44 -53.97
CA SER A 279 -102.57 51.83 -52.65
C SER A 279 -102.23 50.34 -52.65
N THR A 280 -102.69 49.59 -53.65
CA THR A 280 -102.36 48.16 -53.77
C THR A 280 -100.88 47.91 -54.01
N LYS A 281 -100.18 48.79 -54.76
CA LYS A 281 -98.72 48.72 -54.92
C LYS A 281 -97.97 49.06 -53.62
N VAL A 282 -98.45 50.03 -52.84
CA VAL A 282 -97.89 50.33 -51.51
C VAL A 282 -98.12 49.14 -50.56
N ASP A 283 -99.28 48.51 -50.60
CA ASP A 283 -99.58 47.30 -49.83
C ASP A 283 -98.71 46.09 -50.23
N GLU A 284 -98.43 45.91 -51.53
CA GLU A 284 -97.50 44.89 -52.02
C GLU A 284 -96.07 45.14 -51.52
N LEU A 285 -95.59 46.38 -51.62
CA LEU A 285 -94.29 46.79 -51.09
C LEU A 285 -94.20 46.62 -49.58
N ALA A 286 -95.24 47.00 -48.83
CA ALA A 286 -95.30 46.87 -47.38
C ALA A 286 -95.30 45.39 -46.95
N ARG A 287 -96.02 44.52 -47.66
CA ARG A 287 -96.00 43.07 -47.41
C ARG A 287 -94.64 42.47 -47.72
N SER A 288 -94.02 42.85 -48.85
CA SER A 288 -92.67 42.41 -49.21
C SER A 288 -91.63 42.84 -48.17
N LEU A 289 -91.69 44.10 -47.72
CA LEU A 289 -90.81 44.64 -46.69
C LEU A 289 -91.01 43.92 -45.35
N ARG A 290 -92.25 43.67 -44.93
CA ARG A 290 -92.57 42.93 -43.69
C ARG A 290 -92.03 41.49 -43.73
N ALA A 291 -92.21 40.79 -44.85
CA ALA A 291 -91.64 39.46 -45.04
C ALA A 291 -90.10 39.48 -44.99
N GLY A 292 -89.47 40.54 -45.50
CA GLY A 292 -88.03 40.79 -45.36
C GLY A 292 -87.60 40.99 -43.90
N ILE A 293 -88.30 41.84 -43.16
CA ILE A 293 -88.04 42.10 -41.73
C ILE A 293 -88.20 40.81 -40.90
N GLU A 294 -89.26 40.04 -41.12
CA GLU A 294 -89.47 38.77 -40.42
C GLU A 294 -88.40 37.72 -40.72
N ARG A 295 -87.89 37.68 -41.95
CA ARG A 295 -86.77 36.81 -42.33
C ARG A 295 -85.50 37.22 -41.59
N VAL A 296 -85.15 38.51 -41.60
CA VAL A 296 -83.98 39.05 -40.89
C VAL A 296 -84.12 38.86 -39.37
N ALA A 297 -85.32 39.00 -38.80
CA ALA A 297 -85.56 38.77 -37.38
C ALA A 297 -85.33 37.29 -36.99
N ARG A 298 -85.76 36.35 -37.84
CA ARG A 298 -85.48 34.91 -37.65
C ARG A 298 -84.00 34.61 -37.75
N GLU A 299 -83.33 35.07 -38.81
CA GLU A 299 -81.89 34.92 -39.00
C GLU A 299 -81.10 35.53 -37.82
N SER A 300 -81.52 36.70 -37.33
CA SER A 300 -80.93 37.34 -36.14
C SER A 300 -81.09 36.48 -34.88
N SER A 301 -82.27 35.89 -34.66
CA SER A 301 -82.49 34.99 -33.52
C SER A 301 -81.65 33.71 -33.58
N ASP A 302 -81.45 33.15 -34.78
CA ASP A 302 -80.61 31.97 -34.97
C ASP A 302 -79.13 32.30 -34.80
N VAL A 303 -78.67 33.44 -35.32
CA VAL A 303 -77.30 33.96 -35.09
C VAL A 303 -77.07 34.23 -33.60
N GLN A 304 -78.05 34.79 -32.88
CA GLN A 304 -77.96 35.01 -31.44
C GLN A 304 -77.80 33.67 -30.67
N ARG A 305 -78.53 32.63 -31.09
CA ARG A 305 -78.41 31.28 -30.52
C ARG A 305 -77.01 30.70 -30.77
N GLN A 306 -76.51 30.77 -32.00
CA GLN A 306 -75.17 30.31 -32.37
C GLN A 306 -74.07 31.07 -31.61
N LYS A 307 -74.21 32.40 -31.46
CA LYS A 307 -73.29 33.23 -30.67
C LYS A 307 -73.20 32.73 -29.23
N LEU A 308 -74.35 32.45 -28.60
CA LEU A 308 -74.38 31.99 -27.21
C LEU A 308 -73.74 30.61 -27.04
N GLU A 309 -73.88 29.73 -28.04
CA GLU A 309 -73.23 28.42 -28.08
C GLU A 309 -71.71 28.53 -28.23
N VAL A 310 -71.24 29.41 -29.13
CA VAL A 310 -69.81 29.70 -29.31
C VAL A 310 -69.20 30.39 -28.09
N GLU A 311 -69.92 31.28 -27.41
CA GLU A 311 -69.43 31.91 -26.17
C GLU A 311 -69.27 30.88 -25.04
N ARG A 312 -70.21 29.91 -24.92
CA ARG A 312 -70.08 28.82 -23.96
C ARG A 312 -68.89 27.91 -24.27
N SER A 313 -68.66 27.57 -25.55
CA SER A 313 -67.51 26.74 -25.94
C SER A 313 -66.19 27.50 -25.77
N LEU A 314 -66.17 28.82 -25.99
CA LEU A 314 -65.02 29.67 -25.71
C LEU A 314 -64.69 29.71 -24.21
N GLN A 315 -65.69 29.85 -23.34
CA GLN A 315 -65.48 29.79 -21.89
C GLN A 315 -64.94 28.42 -21.44
N ALA A 316 -65.49 27.32 -21.98
CA ALA A 316 -65.00 25.98 -21.68
C ALA A 316 -63.55 25.77 -22.12
N THR A 317 -63.19 26.27 -23.32
CA THR A 317 -61.81 26.20 -23.83
C THR A 317 -60.86 27.10 -23.05
N GLN A 318 -61.28 28.29 -22.59
CA GLN A 318 -60.49 29.12 -21.69
C GLN A 318 -60.22 28.44 -20.35
N ALA A 319 -61.25 27.86 -19.71
CA ALA A 319 -61.08 27.15 -18.45
C ALA A 319 -60.16 25.92 -18.60
N ALA A 320 -60.28 25.19 -19.72
CA ALA A 320 -59.38 24.08 -20.04
C ALA A 320 -57.94 24.54 -20.27
N ARG A 321 -57.76 25.69 -20.95
CA ARG A 321 -56.44 26.30 -21.18
C ARG A 321 -55.79 26.73 -19.87
N GLU A 322 -56.51 27.44 -19.00
CA GLU A 322 -55.96 27.85 -17.69
C GLU A 322 -55.58 26.65 -16.83
N LYS A 323 -56.37 25.58 -16.86
CA LYS A 323 -56.04 24.33 -16.17
C LYS A 323 -54.77 23.70 -16.76
N ALA A 324 -54.68 23.61 -18.08
CA ALA A 324 -53.51 23.06 -18.76
C ALA A 324 -52.24 23.89 -18.50
N GLU A 325 -52.34 25.22 -18.49
CA GLU A 325 -51.22 26.12 -18.15
C GLU A 325 -50.75 25.93 -16.71
N LYS A 326 -51.67 25.82 -15.73
CA LYS A 326 -51.32 25.52 -14.33
C LYS A 326 -50.66 24.15 -14.19
N GLU A 327 -51.17 23.12 -14.87
CA GLU A 327 -50.57 21.79 -14.86
C GLU A 327 -49.18 21.78 -15.51
N ALA A 328 -49.00 22.51 -16.62
CA ALA A 328 -47.71 22.65 -17.29
C ALA A 328 -46.69 23.38 -16.40
N GLN A 329 -47.08 24.50 -15.78
CA GLN A 329 -46.23 25.24 -14.83
C GLN A 329 -45.85 24.37 -13.63
N ALA A 330 -46.78 23.60 -13.07
CA ALA A 330 -46.51 22.69 -11.97
C ALA A 330 -45.52 21.57 -12.36
N ARG A 331 -45.67 21.01 -13.58
CA ARG A 331 -44.73 20.01 -14.12
C ARG A 331 -43.34 20.61 -14.36
N GLU A 332 -43.27 21.81 -14.92
CA GLU A 332 -42.01 22.51 -15.17
C GLU A 332 -41.29 22.82 -13.85
N ALA A 333 -41.99 23.37 -12.85
CA ALA A 333 -41.42 23.64 -11.53
C ALA A 333 -40.90 22.34 -10.86
N LYS A 334 -41.64 21.23 -11.01
CA LYS A 334 -41.22 19.93 -10.48
C LYS A 334 -39.97 19.40 -11.19
N LEU A 335 -39.89 19.52 -12.51
CA LEU A 335 -38.71 19.12 -13.29
C LEU A 335 -37.49 19.98 -12.96
N GLN A 336 -37.68 21.29 -12.81
CA GLN A 336 -36.61 22.20 -12.40
C GLN A 336 -36.08 21.86 -11.00
N ALA A 337 -36.97 21.59 -10.04
CA ALA A 337 -36.59 21.18 -8.69
C ALA A 337 -35.80 19.84 -8.69
N GLU A 338 -36.25 18.85 -9.47
CA GLU A 338 -35.56 17.56 -9.58
C GLU A 338 -34.20 17.70 -10.28
N CYS A 339 -34.11 18.53 -11.33
CA CYS A 339 -32.84 18.81 -12.01
C CYS A 339 -31.84 19.51 -11.06
N ALA A 340 -32.30 20.48 -10.27
CA ALA A 340 -31.48 21.13 -9.26
C ALA A 340 -31.01 20.13 -8.19
N ARG A 341 -31.90 19.25 -7.72
CA ARG A 341 -31.58 18.18 -6.76
C ARG A 341 -30.52 17.22 -7.30
N GLN A 342 -30.68 16.74 -8.53
CA GLN A 342 -29.72 15.84 -9.16
C GLN A 342 -28.37 16.51 -9.41
N THR A 343 -28.37 17.77 -9.82
CA THR A 343 -27.15 18.55 -10.00
C THR A 343 -26.40 18.70 -8.68
N GLN A 344 -27.12 18.96 -7.59
CA GLN A 344 -26.53 19.07 -6.26
C GLN A 344 -25.93 17.73 -5.78
N LEU A 345 -26.66 16.62 -5.95
CA LEU A 345 -26.15 15.27 -5.63
C LEU A 345 -24.88 14.95 -6.42
N ALA A 346 -24.86 15.23 -7.73
CA ALA A 346 -23.68 15.00 -8.56
C ALA A 346 -22.47 15.85 -8.13
N LEU A 347 -22.70 17.09 -7.68
CA LEU A 347 -21.64 17.95 -7.13
C LEU A 347 -21.12 17.43 -5.78
N GLU A 348 -22.00 16.95 -4.91
CA GLU A 348 -21.65 16.34 -3.63
C GLU A 348 -20.86 15.05 -3.81
N GLU A 349 -21.28 14.14 -4.70
CA GLU A 349 -20.54 12.93 -5.07
C GLU A 349 -19.16 13.27 -5.65
N LYS A 350 -19.10 14.24 -6.56
CA LYS A 350 -17.83 14.70 -7.13
C LYS A 350 -16.90 15.29 -6.06
N ALA A 351 -17.44 15.97 -5.06
CA ALA A 351 -16.66 16.48 -3.93
C ALA A 351 -16.18 15.34 -3.02
N ALA A 352 -17.01 14.34 -2.74
CA ALA A 352 -16.65 13.15 -1.98
C ALA A 352 -15.53 12.35 -2.66
N LEU A 353 -15.68 12.04 -3.96
CA LEU A 353 -14.66 11.33 -4.74
C LEU A 353 -13.34 12.09 -4.81
N ARG A 354 -13.36 13.43 -4.88
CA ARG A 354 -12.14 14.23 -4.81
C ARG A 354 -11.46 14.12 -3.45
N LYS A 355 -12.23 14.14 -2.35
CA LYS A 355 -11.69 13.95 -1.00
C LYS A 355 -11.07 12.56 -0.84
N GLU A 356 -11.75 11.51 -1.32
CA GLU A 356 -11.22 10.14 -1.29
C GLU A 356 -9.94 10.03 -2.11
N ARG A 357 -9.92 10.55 -3.34
CA ARG A 357 -8.70 10.60 -4.16
C ARG A 357 -7.56 11.30 -3.42
N ASP A 358 -7.83 12.43 -2.79
CA ASP A 358 -6.80 13.19 -2.06
C ASP A 358 -6.31 12.44 -0.81
N SER A 359 -7.18 11.69 -0.12
CA SER A 359 -6.79 10.83 0.99
C SER A 359 -5.92 9.66 0.52
N LEU A 360 -6.31 8.95 -0.53
CA LEU A 360 -5.54 7.86 -1.11
C LEU A 360 -4.19 8.33 -1.65
N ALA A 361 -4.14 9.53 -2.24
CA ALA A 361 -2.88 10.12 -2.70
C ALA A 361 -1.93 10.42 -1.52
N LYS A 362 -2.45 10.87 -0.37
CA LYS A 362 -1.66 11.06 0.85
C LYS A 362 -1.15 9.74 1.42
N GLU A 363 -2.02 8.74 1.54
CA GLU A 363 -1.64 7.40 2.01
C GLU A 363 -0.56 6.78 1.11
N LEU A 364 -0.69 6.95 -0.21
CA LEU A 364 0.31 6.49 -1.17
C LEU A 364 1.67 7.18 -0.96
N GLU A 365 1.69 8.49 -0.74
CA GLU A 365 2.92 9.22 -0.47
C GLU A 365 3.55 8.83 0.88
N GLU A 366 2.75 8.58 1.91
CA GLU A 366 3.24 8.04 3.19
C GLU A 366 3.86 6.64 3.01
N LYS A 367 3.16 5.74 2.30
CA LYS A 367 3.69 4.40 2.00
C LYS A 367 4.96 4.42 1.16
N LYS A 368 5.08 5.36 0.21
CA LYS A 368 6.34 5.58 -0.53
C LYS A 368 7.47 6.02 0.40
N ARG A 369 7.22 6.94 1.34
CA ARG A 369 8.22 7.39 2.31
C ARG A 369 8.66 6.25 3.23
N GLU A 370 7.71 5.45 3.74
CA GLU A 370 8.01 4.25 4.53
C GLU A 370 8.87 3.26 3.73
N ALA A 371 8.53 3.01 2.47
CA ALA A 371 9.30 2.13 1.60
C ALA A 371 10.73 2.62 1.36
N GLU A 372 10.92 3.93 1.11
CA GLU A 372 12.26 4.53 0.97
C GLU A 372 13.05 4.47 2.28
N GLN A 373 12.40 4.66 3.44
CA GLN A 373 13.05 4.52 4.74
C GLN A 373 13.51 3.08 5.00
N LEU A 374 12.66 2.09 4.73
CA LEU A 374 13.02 0.67 4.82
C LEU A 374 14.16 0.31 3.87
N LYS A 375 14.15 0.87 2.65
CA LYS A 375 15.23 0.69 1.67
C LYS A 375 16.56 1.29 2.15
N MET A 376 16.54 2.47 2.79
CA MET A 376 17.73 3.02 3.45
C MET A 376 18.22 2.13 4.60
N GLN A 377 17.33 1.64 5.46
CA GLN A 377 17.70 0.73 6.56
C GLN A 377 18.30 -0.58 6.04
N LEU A 378 17.75 -1.14 4.96
CA LEU A 378 18.32 -2.30 4.27
C LEU A 378 19.69 -2.01 3.70
N ALA A 379 19.90 -0.85 3.07
CA ALA A 379 21.20 -0.45 2.54
C ALA A 379 22.25 -0.29 3.66
N VAL A 380 21.89 0.33 4.79
CA VAL A 380 22.75 0.44 5.97
C VAL A 380 23.07 -0.94 6.52
N SER A 381 22.07 -1.78 6.76
CA SER A 381 22.25 -3.15 7.29
C SER A 381 23.15 -3.98 6.38
N ARG A 382 22.97 -3.87 5.06
CA ARG A 382 23.83 -4.50 4.06
C ARG A 382 25.27 -3.99 4.14
N SER A 383 25.48 -2.67 4.24
CA SER A 383 26.82 -2.10 4.38
C SER A 383 27.52 -2.52 5.67
N THR A 384 26.78 -2.63 6.78
CA THR A 384 27.33 -3.13 8.06
C THR A 384 27.66 -4.61 7.99
N LEU A 385 26.84 -5.40 7.29
CA LEU A 385 27.12 -6.81 7.04
C LEU A 385 28.41 -6.96 6.21
N ASP A 386 28.54 -6.20 5.13
CA ASP A 386 29.74 -6.18 4.27
C ASP A 386 30.99 -5.74 5.04
N ALA A 387 30.88 -4.74 5.93
CA ALA A 387 31.97 -4.32 6.81
C ALA A 387 32.36 -5.41 7.81
N CYS A 388 31.38 -6.11 8.38
CA CYS A 388 31.61 -7.23 9.29
C CYS A 388 32.28 -8.41 8.57
N ILE A 389 31.85 -8.72 7.36
CA ILE A 389 32.48 -9.73 6.48
C ILE A 389 33.93 -9.33 6.16
N LYS A 390 34.19 -8.05 5.85
CA LYS A 390 35.55 -7.53 5.63
C LYS A 390 36.43 -7.59 6.89
N ALA A 391 35.88 -7.24 8.06
CA ALA A 391 36.60 -7.33 9.33
C ALA A 391 36.94 -8.78 9.70
N LYS A 392 36.04 -9.73 9.40
CA LYS A 392 36.26 -11.16 9.64
C LYS A 392 37.23 -11.80 8.63
N SER A 393 37.38 -11.21 7.44
CA SER A 393 38.33 -11.66 6.41
C SER A 393 39.72 -11.02 6.52
N GLN A 394 39.92 -10.01 7.37
CA GLN A 394 41.25 -9.54 7.75
C GLN A 394 41.90 -10.52 8.74
N LEU A 395 42.70 -11.44 8.20
CA LEU A 395 43.63 -12.28 8.96
C LEU A 395 44.57 -11.41 9.80
N ILE A 396 44.61 -11.72 11.09
CA ILE A 396 45.57 -11.22 12.09
C ILE A 396 47.00 -11.28 11.51
N PRO A 397 47.72 -10.16 11.37
CA PRO A 397 49.15 -10.21 11.05
C PRO A 397 49.88 -10.87 12.23
N GLY A 398 50.53 -12.01 11.96
CA GLY A 398 51.37 -12.69 12.95
C GLY A 398 52.49 -11.80 13.50
N PRO A 399 53.04 -12.10 14.69
CA PRO A 399 54.00 -11.24 15.36
C PRO A 399 55.30 -11.15 14.55
N ARG A 400 55.79 -9.92 14.34
CA ARG A 400 57.08 -9.64 13.67
C ARG A 400 58.26 -10.19 14.50
N PRO A 401 59.35 -10.64 13.85
CA PRO A 401 60.59 -10.98 14.55
C PRO A 401 61.25 -9.72 15.11
N VAL A 402 61.79 -9.83 16.32
CA VAL A 402 62.62 -8.82 16.99
C VAL A 402 63.92 -8.61 16.20
N GLY A 403 64.17 -7.38 15.74
CA GLY A 403 65.46 -6.97 15.18
C GLY A 403 66.46 -6.53 16.25
N PRO A 404 67.78 -6.53 15.97
CA PRO A 404 68.82 -6.33 16.98
C PRO A 404 68.95 -4.88 17.45
N ALA A 405 69.39 -4.72 18.70
CA ALA A 405 69.58 -3.45 19.41
C ALA A 405 70.57 -2.48 18.74
N PRO A 406 70.40 -1.15 18.89
CA PRO A 406 71.35 -0.17 18.37
C PRO A 406 72.55 0.00 19.31
N ASN A 407 73.73 0.11 18.70
CA ASN A 407 75.03 0.36 19.34
C ASN A 407 75.12 1.81 19.87
N PRO A 408 75.75 2.10 21.02
CA PRO A 408 75.84 3.45 21.56
C PRO A 408 76.97 4.26 20.90
N GLN A 409 76.73 5.56 20.70
CA GLN A 409 77.74 6.51 20.24
C GLN A 409 78.70 6.92 21.37
N PRO A 410 79.95 7.33 21.06
CA PRO A 410 80.97 7.64 22.04
C PRO A 410 80.84 9.06 22.58
N ILE A 411 81.00 9.18 23.90
CA ILE A 411 81.16 10.45 24.62
C ILE A 411 82.62 10.91 24.45
N GLY A 412 82.80 12.18 24.13
CA GLY A 412 84.09 12.78 23.84
C GLY A 412 85.07 12.83 25.00
N LYS A 413 86.34 12.64 24.67
CA LYS A 413 87.45 13.58 24.89
C LYS A 413 88.66 13.13 24.08
#